data_AF-A0A2D6MKX3-F1
#
_entry.id   AF-A0A2D6MKX3-F1
#
_cell.length_a   1.000
_cell.length_b   1.000
_cell.length_c   1.000
_cell.angle_alpha   90.00
_cell.angle_beta   90.00
_cell.angle_gamma   90.00
#
_symmetry.space_group_name_H-M   'P 1'
#
loop_
_entity.id
_entity.type
_entity.pdbx_description
1 polymer ?
#
loop_
_entity_poly.entity_id
_entity_poly.type
_entity_poly.pdbx_seq_one_letter_code
_entity_poly.pdbx_strand_id
1 'polypeptide(L)'
;MNKPHSENVFDFLALLPTYVRRVSPNTKKRRTITLLFVDDKYYLHGRIHQAVKAAQDAGCKNANVNTIRIDANTYRQALKYLRASPHKKALMKKDVGSNITQSFFLGVKSLIKDGIETWEQIKMLKAKQDQKQIDAKGEEEKDTVSIPTVIPMEDTAEEETKDDLGELAQQVTSLYEQGTQAITKLITALLEELRALHEKNILLESQNMSLQEQMQHLLRQMESEMQRASEWEVYAIELDGKLQTTRAETIRELVESIAGSSQAGVSLLRSLQRVEDEQKEDLKKRQMQLFLEHLPSSIIAKLYHCHAMVYEPKFITTYKGLGQQGQTATEKALKLFSEQGADYPSLKSQSVSDNTIQGLPVDSSHSRITDKLRMFWKDEKQGGRKVIRFLVIGKKGESWMTKSEA
;
A
#
# COMPACT_ATOMS: atom_id res chain seq x y z
N MET A 1 -32.06 6.95 -4.36
CA MET A 1 -31.62 7.08 -5.76
C MET A 1 -30.26 6.42 -5.92
N ASN A 2 -30.20 5.27 -6.58
CA ASN A 2 -28.97 4.52 -6.82
C ASN A 2 -28.20 5.20 -7.95
N LYS A 3 -27.00 5.73 -7.66
CA LYS A 3 -26.05 6.06 -8.74
C LYS A 3 -25.75 4.78 -9.52
N PRO A 4 -25.70 4.82 -10.86
CA PRO A 4 -25.24 3.68 -11.64
C PRO A 4 -23.84 3.30 -11.12
N HIS A 5 -23.64 2.01 -10.84
CA HIS A 5 -22.32 1.49 -10.53
C HIS A 5 -21.41 1.80 -11.72
N SER A 6 -20.21 2.30 -11.46
CA SER A 6 -19.21 2.42 -12.51
C SER A 6 -18.97 1.03 -13.12
N GLU A 7 -18.65 0.97 -14.41
CA GLU A 7 -18.29 -0.27 -15.11
C GLU A 7 -17.13 -1.05 -14.45
N ASN A 8 -16.45 -0.42 -13.47
CA ASN A 8 -15.28 -0.95 -12.78
C ASN A 8 -15.60 -1.79 -11.52
N VAL A 9 -16.83 -1.80 -11.01
CA VAL A 9 -17.20 -2.59 -9.81
C VAL A 9 -17.93 -3.86 -10.22
N PHE A 10 -17.23 -5.00 -10.13
CA PHE A 10 -17.80 -6.32 -10.38
C PHE A 10 -17.06 -7.39 -9.56
N ASP A 11 -17.60 -8.60 -9.47
CA ASP A 11 -17.01 -9.69 -8.70
C ASP A 11 -15.80 -10.33 -9.42
N PHE A 12 -14.69 -9.60 -9.52
CA PHE A 12 -13.49 -10.07 -10.20
C PHE A 12 -12.83 -11.28 -9.51
N LEU A 13 -13.11 -11.51 -8.22
CA LEU A 13 -12.62 -12.69 -7.53
C LEU A 13 -13.34 -13.96 -7.99
N ALA A 14 -14.59 -13.85 -8.45
CA ALA A 14 -15.32 -14.97 -9.05
C ALA A 14 -14.72 -15.47 -10.37
N LEU A 15 -13.84 -14.68 -11.01
CA LEU A 15 -13.07 -15.09 -12.19
C LEU A 15 -11.93 -16.06 -11.87
N LEU A 16 -11.54 -16.16 -10.59
CA LEU A 16 -10.34 -16.86 -10.15
C LEU A 16 -10.68 -18.32 -9.75
N PRO A 17 -10.15 -19.35 -10.45
CA PRO A 17 -10.43 -20.74 -10.13
C PRO A 17 -10.09 -21.13 -8.69
N THR A 18 -8.96 -20.67 -8.14
CA THR A 18 -8.59 -20.97 -6.75
C THR A 18 -9.58 -20.40 -5.76
N TYR A 19 -10.07 -19.18 -6.01
CA TYR A 19 -11.03 -18.52 -5.15
C TYR A 19 -12.37 -19.26 -5.15
N VAL A 20 -12.88 -19.58 -6.35
CA VAL A 20 -14.17 -20.26 -6.53
C VAL A 20 -14.18 -21.61 -5.81
N ARG A 21 -13.08 -22.38 -5.83
CA ARG A 21 -12.99 -23.67 -5.12
C ARG A 21 -12.94 -23.54 -3.60
N ARG A 22 -12.39 -22.44 -3.07
CA ARG A 22 -12.15 -22.27 -1.62
C ARG A 22 -13.30 -21.61 -0.86
N VAL A 23 -14.16 -20.86 -1.53
CA VAL A 23 -15.19 -20.05 -0.87
C VAL A 23 -16.55 -20.74 -0.93
N SER A 24 -17.23 -20.81 0.22
CA SER A 24 -18.56 -21.41 0.29
C SER A 24 -19.61 -20.63 -0.53
N PRO A 25 -20.64 -21.29 -1.09
CA PRO A 25 -21.68 -20.63 -1.89
C PRO A 25 -22.36 -19.46 -1.15
N ASN A 26 -22.64 -19.62 0.15
CA ASN A 26 -23.23 -18.57 0.97
C ASN A 26 -22.32 -17.33 1.11
N THR A 27 -21.00 -17.55 1.21
CA THR A 27 -20.02 -16.44 1.24
C THR A 27 -19.92 -15.74 -0.12
N LYS A 28 -19.97 -16.49 -1.23
CA LYS A 28 -20.03 -15.91 -2.58
C LYS A 28 -21.27 -15.02 -2.73
N LYS A 29 -22.45 -15.55 -2.39
CA LYS A 29 -23.71 -14.79 -2.42
C LYS A 29 -23.64 -13.50 -1.59
N ARG A 30 -23.16 -13.58 -0.35
CA ARG A 30 -23.00 -12.40 0.52
C ARG A 30 -22.03 -11.37 -0.07
N ARG A 31 -20.95 -11.82 -0.70
CA ARG A 31 -19.96 -10.95 -1.35
C ARG A 31 -20.54 -10.25 -2.58
N THR A 32 -21.23 -10.97 -3.45
CA THR A 32 -21.94 -10.37 -4.60
C THR A 32 -22.90 -9.28 -4.15
N ILE A 33 -23.65 -9.50 -3.06
CA ILE A 33 -24.54 -8.47 -2.50
C ILE A 33 -23.73 -7.29 -1.93
N THR A 34 -22.63 -7.57 -1.23
CA THR A 34 -21.75 -6.52 -0.67
C THR A 34 -21.26 -5.57 -1.77
N LEU A 35 -20.95 -6.10 -2.96
CA LEU A 35 -20.48 -5.29 -4.10
C LEU A 35 -21.50 -4.27 -4.60
N LEU A 36 -22.80 -4.47 -4.33
CA LEU A 36 -23.85 -3.50 -4.68
C LEU A 36 -23.81 -2.20 -3.85
N PHE A 37 -23.01 -2.18 -2.79
CA PHE A 37 -22.96 -1.08 -1.83
C PHE A 37 -21.59 -0.44 -1.70
N VAL A 38 -20.59 -0.94 -2.42
CA VAL A 38 -19.23 -0.38 -2.38
C VAL A 38 -19.01 0.67 -3.48
N ASP A 39 -17.99 1.50 -3.31
CA ASP A 39 -17.46 2.36 -4.36
C ASP A 39 -16.43 1.64 -5.25
N ASP A 40 -15.86 2.36 -6.21
CA ASP A 40 -14.83 1.88 -7.15
C ASP A 40 -13.54 1.38 -6.47
N LYS A 41 -13.33 1.74 -5.20
CA LYS A 41 -12.19 1.33 -4.37
C LYS A 41 -12.60 0.30 -3.32
N TYR A 42 -13.81 -0.26 -3.43
CA TYR A 42 -14.38 -1.27 -2.54
C TYR A 42 -14.56 -0.76 -1.08
N TYR A 43 -14.91 0.51 -0.90
CA TYR A 43 -15.32 1.14 0.36
C TYR A 43 -16.84 1.24 0.48
N LEU A 44 -17.35 0.99 1.70
CA LEU A 44 -18.80 0.98 1.98
C LEU A 44 -19.38 2.36 2.34
N HIS A 45 -18.57 3.41 2.56
CA HIS A 45 -18.97 4.79 2.90
C HIS A 45 -20.38 4.98 3.52
N GLY A 46 -20.58 4.55 4.77
CA GLY A 46 -21.86 4.71 5.48
C GLY A 46 -23.01 3.76 5.06
N ARG A 47 -22.83 2.95 4.01
CA ARG A 47 -23.82 1.99 3.48
C ARG A 47 -23.73 0.60 4.10
N ILE A 48 -22.91 0.42 5.13
CA ILE A 48 -22.64 -0.91 5.73
C ILE A 48 -23.91 -1.57 6.29
N HIS A 49 -24.79 -0.80 6.94
CA HIS A 49 -26.04 -1.34 7.49
C HIS A 49 -27.04 -1.73 6.38
N GLN A 50 -27.07 -0.99 5.27
CA GLN A 50 -27.89 -1.33 4.10
C GLN A 50 -27.41 -2.63 3.44
N ALA A 51 -26.09 -2.80 3.32
CA ALA A 51 -25.49 -4.03 2.81
C ALA A 51 -25.76 -5.25 3.71
N VAL A 52 -25.70 -5.07 5.04
CA VAL A 52 -26.06 -6.12 6.01
C VAL A 52 -27.52 -6.53 5.84
N LYS A 53 -28.43 -5.56 5.80
CA LYS A 53 -29.86 -5.82 5.63
C LYS A 53 -30.15 -6.55 4.32
N ALA A 54 -29.62 -6.07 3.19
CA ALA A 54 -29.80 -6.71 1.90
C ALA A 54 -29.25 -8.14 1.85
N ALA A 55 -28.13 -8.42 2.54
CA ALA A 55 -27.59 -9.77 2.65
C ALA A 55 -28.47 -10.69 3.51
N GLN A 56 -29.02 -10.17 4.61
CA GLN A 56 -29.95 -10.91 5.46
C GLN A 56 -31.27 -11.21 4.73
N ASP A 57 -31.83 -10.23 4.02
CA ASP A 57 -33.05 -10.36 3.21
C ASP A 57 -32.86 -11.41 2.08
N ALA A 58 -31.64 -11.52 1.55
CA ALA A 58 -31.27 -12.55 0.58
C ALA A 58 -30.96 -13.93 1.21
N GLY A 59 -31.18 -14.12 2.51
CA GLY A 59 -31.02 -15.39 3.22
C GLY A 59 -29.61 -15.70 3.75
N CYS A 60 -28.68 -14.74 3.73
CA CYS A 60 -27.35 -14.92 4.32
C CYS A 60 -27.40 -14.74 5.85
N LYS A 61 -27.79 -15.80 6.57
CA LYS A 61 -27.98 -15.79 8.05
C LYS A 61 -26.76 -15.28 8.85
N ASN A 62 -25.55 -15.45 8.32
CA ASN A 62 -24.31 -15.01 8.97
C ASN A 62 -23.89 -13.58 8.58
N ALA A 63 -24.76 -12.80 7.93
CA ALA A 63 -24.47 -11.44 7.54
C ALA A 63 -24.61 -10.49 8.75
N ASN A 64 -23.48 -9.88 9.12
CA ASN A 64 -23.37 -8.81 10.09
C ASN A 64 -22.31 -7.80 9.65
N VAL A 65 -22.22 -6.68 10.35
CA VAL A 65 -21.28 -5.57 10.06
C VAL A 65 -19.84 -6.07 9.87
N ASN A 66 -19.37 -6.98 10.71
CA ASN A 66 -18.00 -7.49 10.65
C ASN A 66 -17.77 -8.35 9.41
N THR A 67 -18.70 -9.25 9.10
CA THR A 67 -18.57 -10.13 7.92
C THR A 67 -18.62 -9.36 6.60
N ILE A 68 -19.51 -8.36 6.47
CA ILE A 68 -19.60 -7.49 5.29
C ILE A 68 -18.34 -6.62 5.17
N ARG A 69 -17.79 -6.15 6.29
CA ARG A 69 -16.52 -5.40 6.30
C ARG A 69 -15.34 -6.25 5.85
N ILE A 70 -15.26 -7.51 6.31
CA ILE A 70 -14.23 -8.48 5.88
C ILE A 70 -14.36 -8.74 4.38
N ASP A 71 -15.58 -8.92 3.88
CA ASP A 71 -15.86 -9.16 2.48
C ASP A 71 -15.39 -7.98 1.61
N ALA A 72 -15.81 -6.76 1.92
CA ALA A 72 -15.34 -5.56 1.21
C ALA A 72 -13.81 -5.39 1.30
N ASN A 73 -13.21 -5.67 2.46
CA ASN A 73 -11.76 -5.60 2.63
C ASN A 73 -11.03 -6.66 1.79
N THR A 74 -11.64 -7.83 1.56
CA THR A 74 -11.06 -8.88 0.71
C THR A 74 -10.85 -8.39 -0.72
N TYR A 75 -11.87 -7.75 -1.30
CA TYR A 75 -11.75 -7.14 -2.63
C TYR A 75 -10.77 -5.96 -2.63
N ARG A 76 -10.79 -5.13 -1.57
CA ARG A 76 -9.88 -3.98 -1.46
C ARG A 76 -8.41 -4.40 -1.44
N GLN A 77 -8.05 -5.42 -0.65
CA GLN A 77 -6.68 -5.91 -0.58
C GLN A 77 -6.26 -6.55 -1.91
N ALA A 78 -7.16 -7.30 -2.54
CA ALA A 78 -6.92 -7.87 -3.86
C ALA A 78 -6.70 -6.78 -4.93
N LEU A 79 -7.53 -5.74 -4.96
CA LEU A 79 -7.36 -4.60 -5.87
C LEU A 79 -6.05 -3.85 -5.59
N LYS A 80 -5.70 -3.63 -4.32
CA LYS A 80 -4.43 -3.02 -3.92
C LYS A 80 -3.24 -3.83 -4.42
N TYR A 81 -3.30 -5.16 -4.34
CA TYR A 81 -2.26 -6.04 -4.87
C TYR A 81 -2.12 -5.91 -6.39
N LEU A 82 -3.24 -5.92 -7.12
CA LEU A 82 -3.24 -5.82 -8.59
C LEU A 82 -2.70 -4.48 -9.11
N ARG A 83 -2.87 -3.40 -8.33
CA ARG A 83 -2.37 -2.05 -8.65
C ARG A 83 -1.03 -1.71 -7.96
N ALA A 84 -0.46 -2.63 -7.19
CA ALA A 84 0.77 -2.37 -6.46
C ALA A 84 2.00 -2.43 -7.37
N SER A 85 3.03 -1.66 -7.02
CA SER A 85 4.35 -1.76 -7.63
C SER A 85 5.00 -3.12 -7.33
N PRO A 86 5.99 -3.58 -8.14
CA PRO A 86 6.67 -4.87 -7.93
C PRO A 86 7.22 -5.04 -6.51
N HIS A 87 7.83 -4.00 -5.95
CA HIS A 87 8.36 -4.02 -4.58
C HIS A 87 7.24 -4.24 -3.55
N LYS A 88 6.11 -3.55 -3.68
CA LYS A 88 4.97 -3.68 -2.77
C LYS A 88 4.26 -5.02 -2.92
N LYS A 89 4.21 -5.59 -4.13
CA LYS A 89 3.74 -6.96 -4.36
C LYS A 89 4.64 -7.98 -3.65
N ALA A 90 5.96 -7.82 -3.69
CA ALA A 90 6.88 -8.70 -2.98
C ALA A 90 6.66 -8.67 -1.46
N LEU A 91 6.44 -7.47 -0.88
CA LEU A 91 6.06 -7.32 0.53
C LEU A 91 4.73 -8.03 0.82
N MET A 92 3.69 -7.81 0.02
CA MET A 92 2.39 -8.47 0.21
C MET A 92 2.49 -10.00 0.06
N LYS A 93 3.31 -10.52 -0.86
CA LYS A 93 3.57 -11.96 -1.00
C LYS A 93 4.23 -12.54 0.27
N LYS A 94 5.17 -11.81 0.88
CA LYS A 94 5.82 -12.17 2.15
C LYS A 94 4.83 -12.16 3.32
N ASP A 95 4.00 -11.13 3.41
CA ASP A 95 2.99 -10.99 4.46
C ASP A 95 1.89 -12.05 4.38
N VAL A 96 1.54 -12.48 3.16
CA VAL A 96 0.58 -13.55 2.90
C VAL A 96 1.12 -14.93 3.27
N GLY A 97 2.45 -15.11 3.20
CA GLY A 97 3.17 -16.33 3.55
C GLY A 97 3.43 -16.51 5.04
N SER A 98 3.39 -15.44 5.84
CA SER A 98 3.47 -15.54 7.30
C SER A 98 2.10 -15.95 7.88
N ASN A 99 2.13 -16.94 8.78
CA ASN A 99 1.06 -17.91 8.96
C ASN A 99 -0.11 -17.44 9.87
N ILE A 100 -0.60 -16.21 9.71
CA ILE A 100 -1.75 -15.70 10.49
C ILE A 100 -2.95 -15.55 9.55
N THR A 101 -3.95 -16.40 9.79
CA THR A 101 -5.23 -16.59 9.09
C THR A 101 -6.12 -15.33 9.06
N GLN A 102 -5.67 -14.27 8.40
CA GLN A 102 -6.51 -13.12 8.12
C GLN A 102 -7.36 -13.40 6.87
N SER A 103 -8.62 -13.74 7.11
CA SER A 103 -9.65 -14.07 6.09
C SER A 103 -9.78 -13.04 4.97
N PHE A 104 -9.36 -11.79 5.21
CA PHE A 104 -9.35 -10.71 4.23
C PHE A 104 -8.19 -10.76 3.21
N PHE A 105 -7.14 -11.55 3.44
CA PHE A 105 -6.09 -11.78 2.42
C PHE A 105 -6.45 -12.92 1.44
N LEU A 106 -7.64 -13.52 1.56
CA LEU A 106 -8.03 -14.64 0.71
C LEU A 106 -8.04 -14.28 -0.79
N GLY A 107 -8.44 -13.05 -1.14
CA GLY A 107 -8.39 -12.55 -2.51
C GLY A 107 -6.95 -12.50 -3.05
N VAL A 108 -6.02 -11.94 -2.26
CA VAL A 108 -4.59 -11.87 -2.62
C VAL A 108 -3.97 -13.27 -2.73
N LYS A 109 -4.28 -14.19 -1.80
CA LYS A 109 -3.85 -15.59 -1.86
C LYS A 109 -4.29 -16.29 -3.14
N SER A 110 -5.51 -16.02 -3.58
CA SER A 110 -6.07 -16.63 -4.79
C SER A 110 -5.42 -16.07 -6.04
N LEU A 111 -5.20 -14.74 -6.10
CA LEU A 111 -4.48 -14.09 -7.20
C LEU A 111 -3.04 -14.62 -7.35
N ILE A 112 -2.30 -14.73 -6.25
CA ILE A 112 -0.94 -15.28 -6.26
C ILE A 112 -0.94 -16.72 -6.77
N LYS A 113 -1.88 -17.55 -6.30
CA LYS A 113 -1.94 -18.96 -6.68
C LYS A 113 -2.36 -19.17 -8.14
N ASP A 114 -3.23 -18.31 -8.66
CA ASP A 114 -3.68 -18.35 -10.05
C ASP A 114 -2.74 -17.60 -11.01
N GLY A 115 -1.58 -17.11 -10.52
CA GLY A 115 -0.58 -16.44 -11.35
C GLY A 115 -1.01 -15.06 -11.86
N ILE A 116 -2.01 -14.44 -11.24
CA ILE A 116 -2.53 -13.13 -11.64
C ILE A 116 -1.83 -12.03 -10.85
N GLU A 117 -1.18 -11.12 -11.57
CA GLU A 117 -0.41 -10.02 -11.00
C GLU A 117 -0.95 -8.64 -11.35
N THR A 118 -1.70 -8.48 -12.44
CA THR A 118 -2.15 -7.16 -12.92
C THR A 118 -3.65 -7.06 -13.13
N TRP A 119 -4.19 -5.83 -13.07
CA TRP A 119 -5.60 -5.57 -13.35
C TRP A 119 -5.97 -5.88 -14.81
N GLU A 120 -5.04 -5.73 -15.75
CA GLU A 120 -5.32 -6.05 -17.15
C GLU A 120 -5.52 -7.54 -17.39
N GLN A 121 -4.84 -8.41 -16.63
CA GLN A 121 -5.11 -9.85 -16.66
C GLN A 121 -6.54 -10.17 -16.20
N ILE A 122 -7.06 -9.43 -15.21
CA ILE A 122 -8.46 -9.54 -14.78
C ILE A 122 -9.43 -9.08 -15.87
N LYS A 123 -9.15 -7.98 -16.57
CA LYS A 123 -9.98 -7.53 -17.70
C LYS A 123 -9.99 -8.56 -18.84
N MET A 124 -8.86 -9.16 -19.16
CA MET A 124 -8.77 -10.24 -20.15
C MET A 124 -9.61 -11.47 -19.73
N LEU A 125 -9.57 -11.85 -18.45
CA LEU A 125 -10.41 -12.94 -17.93
C LEU A 125 -11.90 -12.60 -18.01
N LYS A 126 -12.28 -11.35 -17.71
CA LYS A 126 -13.66 -10.88 -17.84
C LYS A 126 -14.12 -10.94 -19.29
N ALA A 127 -13.35 -10.38 -20.23
CA ALA A 127 -13.67 -10.41 -21.65
C ALA A 127 -13.82 -11.85 -22.19
N LYS A 128 -12.94 -12.78 -21.76
CA LYS A 128 -13.07 -14.21 -22.09
C LYS A 128 -14.33 -14.85 -21.52
N GLN A 129 -14.76 -14.46 -20.31
CA GLN A 129 -16.00 -14.97 -19.73
C GLN A 129 -17.23 -14.40 -20.44
N ASP A 130 -17.22 -13.10 -20.73
CA ASP A 130 -18.30 -12.41 -21.43
C ASP A 130 -18.47 -13.00 -22.85
N GLN A 131 -17.36 -13.24 -23.57
CA GLN A 131 -17.38 -13.91 -24.87
C GLN A 131 -17.98 -15.33 -24.79
N LYS A 132 -17.55 -16.12 -23.80
CA LYS A 132 -18.12 -17.47 -23.59
C LYS A 132 -19.62 -17.44 -23.27
N GLN A 133 -20.12 -16.40 -22.59
CA GLN A 133 -21.55 -16.25 -22.34
C GLN A 133 -22.33 -15.81 -23.58
N ILE A 134 -21.71 -15.06 -24.49
CA ILE A 134 -22.28 -14.72 -25.79
C ILE A 134 -22.34 -15.97 -26.68
N ASP A 135 -21.25 -16.73 -26.75
CA ASP A 135 -21.17 -17.95 -27.56
C ASP A 135 -22.16 -19.02 -27.04
N ALA A 136 -22.26 -19.21 -25.72
CA ALA A 136 -23.22 -20.15 -25.11
C ALA A 136 -24.69 -19.72 -25.27
N LYS A 137 -24.98 -18.42 -25.42
CA LYS A 137 -26.32 -17.92 -25.76
C LYS A 137 -26.61 -18.00 -27.27
N GLY A 138 -25.58 -18.04 -28.11
CA GLY A 138 -25.70 -18.23 -29.56
C GLY A 138 -25.84 -19.70 -29.99
N GLU A 139 -25.45 -20.65 -29.13
CA GLU A 139 -25.59 -22.10 -29.39
C GLU A 139 -26.97 -22.67 -29.06
N GLU A 140 -27.85 -21.96 -28.31
CA GLU A 140 -29.26 -22.37 -28.14
C GLU A 140 -30.13 -22.10 -29.39
N GLU A 141 -29.60 -21.45 -30.44
CA GLU A 141 -30.35 -21.06 -31.65
C GLU A 141 -29.74 -21.54 -32.98
N LYS A 142 -28.80 -22.50 -32.95
CA LYS A 142 -28.25 -23.12 -34.16
C LYS A 142 -28.22 -24.65 -34.09
N ASP A 143 -29.39 -25.23 -33.88
CA ASP A 143 -29.68 -26.54 -34.48
C ASP A 143 -30.18 -26.31 -35.90
N THR A 144 -29.67 -27.11 -36.84
CA THR A 144 -29.91 -27.13 -38.30
C THR A 144 -28.95 -26.31 -39.17
N VAL A 145 -27.67 -26.71 -39.19
CA VAL A 145 -26.88 -26.66 -40.43
C VAL A 145 -26.76 -28.08 -40.96
N SER A 146 -27.63 -28.39 -41.92
CA SER A 146 -27.58 -29.57 -42.77
C SER A 146 -26.20 -29.71 -43.41
N ILE A 147 -25.56 -30.84 -43.12
CA ILE A 147 -24.43 -31.36 -43.89
C ILE A 147 -24.92 -31.56 -45.34
N PRO A 148 -24.21 -31.10 -46.39
CA PRO A 148 -24.58 -31.44 -47.75
C PRO A 148 -24.30 -32.92 -47.99
N THR A 149 -25.40 -33.65 -48.15
CA THR A 149 -25.54 -34.97 -48.73
C THR A 149 -24.77 -35.12 -50.04
N VAL A 150 -23.84 -36.09 -50.05
CA VAL A 150 -23.59 -37.09 -51.10
C VAL A 150 -23.40 -36.57 -52.54
N ILE A 151 -22.15 -36.71 -53.00
CA ILE A 151 -21.74 -36.70 -54.42
C ILE A 151 -22.50 -37.82 -55.16
N PRO A 152 -23.10 -37.58 -56.33
CA PRO A 152 -23.74 -38.63 -57.10
C PRO A 152 -22.68 -39.59 -57.67
N MET A 153 -22.80 -40.88 -57.34
CA MET A 153 -22.17 -41.95 -58.11
C MET A 153 -22.97 -42.12 -59.40
N GLU A 154 -22.37 -41.74 -60.53
CA GLU A 154 -22.75 -42.29 -61.82
C GLU A 154 -22.13 -43.68 -61.96
N ASP A 155 -22.98 -44.65 -62.26
CA ASP A 155 -22.62 -45.95 -62.80
C ASP A 155 -21.91 -45.76 -64.14
N THR A 156 -20.65 -46.16 -64.21
CA THR A 156 -20.07 -46.62 -65.48
C THR A 156 -19.26 -47.88 -65.24
N ALA A 157 -19.62 -48.86 -66.06
CA ALA A 157 -19.13 -50.22 -66.13
C ALA A 157 -17.60 -50.34 -66.25
N GLU A 158 -17.12 -51.47 -65.73
CA GLU A 158 -16.03 -52.30 -66.24
C GLU A 158 -15.12 -51.65 -67.29
N GLU A 159 -13.89 -51.28 -66.89
CA GLU A 159 -12.75 -51.33 -67.81
C GLU A 159 -11.41 -51.45 -67.07
N GLU A 160 -10.49 -52.07 -67.78
CA GLU A 160 -9.33 -52.82 -67.34
C GLU A 160 -8.26 -51.97 -66.63
N THR A 161 -7.73 -52.54 -65.54
CA THR A 161 -6.47 -52.11 -64.91
C THR A 161 -5.30 -52.25 -65.89
N LYS A 162 -4.78 -51.13 -66.38
CA LYS A 162 -3.38 -50.99 -66.77
C LYS A 162 -2.79 -49.77 -66.06
N ASP A 163 -1.85 -50.04 -65.17
CA ASP A 163 -1.08 -49.07 -64.41
C ASP A 163 -0.32 -48.10 -65.32
N ASP A 164 -0.84 -46.89 -65.49
CA ASP A 164 -0.08 -45.76 -66.04
C ASP A 164 0.71 -45.06 -64.93
N LEU A 165 1.78 -45.72 -64.48
CA LEU A 165 2.71 -45.22 -63.46
C LEU A 165 3.27 -43.82 -63.81
N GLY A 166 3.35 -43.49 -65.11
CA GLY A 166 3.85 -42.21 -65.62
C GLY A 166 2.90 -41.03 -65.38
N GLU A 167 1.58 -41.23 -65.59
CA GLU A 167 0.57 -40.19 -65.31
C GLU A 167 0.42 -39.98 -63.80
N LEU A 168 0.50 -41.05 -63.01
CA LEU A 168 0.46 -40.97 -61.55
C LEU A 168 1.69 -40.22 -61.01
N ALA A 169 2.87 -40.47 -61.57
CA ALA A 169 4.11 -39.76 -61.20
C ALA A 169 4.05 -38.27 -61.56
N GLN A 170 3.47 -37.91 -62.72
CA GLN A 170 3.28 -36.51 -63.10
C GLN A 170 2.28 -35.78 -62.19
N GLN A 171 1.16 -36.42 -61.84
CA GLN A 171 0.19 -35.85 -60.90
C GLN A 171 0.79 -35.65 -59.50
N VAL A 172 1.55 -36.62 -59.00
CA VAL A 172 2.24 -36.49 -57.70
C VAL A 172 3.27 -35.36 -57.73
N THR A 173 4.02 -35.21 -58.82
CA THR A 173 5.01 -34.14 -58.96
C THR A 173 4.36 -32.76 -59.01
N SER A 174 3.24 -32.63 -59.76
CA SER A 174 2.49 -31.37 -59.83
C SER A 174 1.87 -30.99 -58.48
N LEU A 175 1.36 -31.96 -57.71
CA LEU A 175 0.85 -31.73 -56.36
C LEU A 175 1.96 -31.33 -55.40
N TYR A 176 3.16 -31.90 -55.55
CA TYR A 176 4.32 -31.53 -54.74
C TYR A 176 4.81 -30.11 -55.06
N GLU A 177 4.83 -29.71 -56.33
CA GLU A 177 5.16 -28.34 -56.75
C GLU A 177 4.12 -27.32 -56.26
N GLN A 178 2.83 -27.64 -56.36
CA GLN A 178 1.76 -26.76 -55.85
C GLN A 178 1.81 -26.66 -54.32
N GLY A 179 2.03 -27.80 -53.64
CA GLY A 179 2.18 -27.85 -52.19
C GLY A 179 3.39 -27.06 -51.70
N THR A 180 4.54 -27.21 -52.36
CA THR A 180 5.75 -26.46 -52.02
C THR A 180 5.58 -24.96 -52.28
N GLN A 181 4.96 -24.55 -53.39
CA GLN A 181 4.66 -23.13 -53.65
C GLN A 181 3.69 -22.54 -52.62
N ALA A 182 2.66 -23.29 -52.23
CA ALA A 182 1.71 -22.86 -51.19
C ALA A 182 2.40 -22.69 -49.84
N ILE A 183 3.26 -23.64 -49.46
CA ILE A 183 4.08 -23.58 -48.24
C ILE A 183 5.04 -22.40 -48.29
N THR A 184 5.73 -22.16 -49.41
CA THR A 184 6.63 -21.00 -49.55
C THR A 184 5.88 -19.68 -49.38
N LYS A 185 4.71 -19.52 -50.01
CA LYS A 185 3.88 -18.31 -49.83
C LYS A 185 3.47 -18.11 -48.37
N LEU A 186 3.08 -19.19 -47.68
CA LEU A 186 2.75 -19.17 -46.25
C LEU A 186 3.94 -18.76 -45.39
N ILE A 187 5.12 -19.33 -45.64
CA ILE A 187 6.35 -18.99 -44.92
C ILE A 187 6.72 -17.53 -45.14
N THR A 188 6.63 -17.02 -46.37
CA THR A 188 6.93 -15.61 -46.67
C THR A 188 5.96 -14.67 -45.94
N ALA A 189 4.65 -14.95 -45.97
CA ALA A 189 3.65 -14.16 -45.25
C ALA A 189 3.88 -14.15 -43.74
N LEU A 190 4.20 -15.31 -43.14
CA LEU A 190 4.53 -15.42 -41.72
C LEU A 190 5.81 -14.65 -41.36
N LEU A 191 6.83 -14.65 -42.24
CA LEU A 191 8.05 -13.89 -42.04
C LEU A 191 7.83 -12.38 -42.10
N GLU A 192 6.95 -11.91 -42.98
CA GLU A 192 6.55 -10.50 -43.05
C GLU A 192 5.76 -10.07 -41.80
N GLU A 193 4.82 -10.89 -41.35
CA GLU A 193 4.05 -10.62 -40.12
C GLU A 193 4.97 -10.60 -38.88
N LEU A 194 5.93 -11.52 -38.79
CA LEU A 194 6.94 -11.52 -37.73
C LEU A 194 7.80 -10.25 -37.73
N ARG A 195 8.20 -9.75 -38.90
CA ARG A 195 8.94 -8.48 -39.00
C ARG A 195 8.10 -7.30 -38.53
N ALA A 196 6.85 -7.20 -38.99
CA ALA A 196 5.94 -6.14 -38.58
C ALA A 196 5.67 -6.16 -37.06
N LEU A 197 5.52 -7.35 -36.47
CA LEU A 197 5.39 -7.52 -35.02
C LEU A 197 6.67 -7.11 -34.29
N HIS A 198 7.84 -7.43 -34.82
CA HIS A 198 9.12 -7.05 -34.23
C HIS A 198 9.30 -5.53 -34.20
N GLU A 199 9.03 -4.84 -35.32
CA GLU A 199 9.09 -3.37 -35.41
C GLU A 199 8.12 -2.71 -34.42
N LYS A 200 6.89 -3.24 -34.32
CA LYS A 200 5.90 -2.75 -33.35
C LYS A 200 6.39 -2.95 -31.90
N ASN A 201 7.07 -4.05 -31.61
CA ASN A 201 7.60 -4.31 -30.28
C ASN A 201 8.72 -3.32 -29.91
N ILE A 202 9.64 -3.04 -30.84
CA ILE A 202 10.70 -2.02 -30.65
C ILE A 202 10.07 -0.64 -30.35
N LEU A 203 9.03 -0.26 -31.09
CA LEU A 203 8.33 1.00 -30.86
C LEU A 203 7.68 1.06 -29.46
N LEU A 204 7.02 -0.02 -29.04
CA LEU A 204 6.39 -0.11 -27.72
C LEU A 204 7.42 -0.09 -26.59
N GLU A 205 8.59 -0.71 -26.77
CA GLU A 205 9.70 -0.66 -25.80
C GLU A 205 10.22 0.78 -25.65
N SER A 206 10.43 1.49 -26.77
CA SER A 206 10.82 2.90 -26.76
C SER A 206 9.80 3.78 -26.02
N GLN A 207 8.50 3.61 -26.30
CA GLN A 207 7.44 4.35 -25.61
C GLN A 207 7.39 4.03 -24.11
N ASN A 208 7.57 2.77 -23.73
CA ASN A 208 7.62 2.36 -22.33
C ASN A 208 8.81 3.01 -21.59
N MET A 209 9.99 3.08 -22.22
CA MET A 209 11.15 3.76 -21.65
C MET A 209 10.88 5.26 -21.43
N SER A 210 10.31 5.94 -22.43
CA SER A 210 9.95 7.36 -22.30
C SER A 210 8.91 7.60 -21.19
N LEU A 211 7.89 6.75 -21.08
CA LEU A 211 6.90 6.83 -20.01
C LEU A 211 7.52 6.60 -18.62
N GLN A 212 8.47 5.67 -18.50
CA GLN A 212 9.19 5.45 -17.25
C GLN A 212 10.01 6.67 -16.83
N GLU A 213 10.69 7.33 -17.78
CA GLU A 213 11.44 8.57 -17.52
C GLU A 213 10.52 9.70 -17.06
N GLN A 214 9.39 9.91 -17.75
CA GLN A 214 8.39 10.93 -17.36
C GLN A 214 7.83 10.65 -15.96
N MET A 215 7.54 9.38 -15.64
CA MET A 215 7.05 8.99 -14.32
C MET A 215 8.09 9.26 -13.23
N GLN A 216 9.37 8.99 -13.49
CA GLN A 216 10.45 9.31 -12.53
C GLN A 216 10.61 10.82 -12.33
N HIS A 217 10.48 11.61 -13.40
CA HIS A 217 10.54 13.07 -13.30
C HIS A 217 9.40 13.63 -12.44
N LEU A 218 8.16 13.16 -12.66
CA LEU A 218 6.99 13.57 -11.87
C LEU A 218 7.12 13.17 -10.40
N LEU A 219 7.66 11.99 -10.11
CA LEU A 219 7.90 11.55 -8.72
C LEU A 219 8.89 12.48 -8.00
N ARG A 220 9.99 12.87 -8.65
CA ARG A 220 10.96 13.83 -8.08
C ARG A 220 10.33 15.21 -7.86
N GLN A 221 9.49 15.68 -8.80
CA GLN A 221 8.77 16.94 -8.62
C GLN A 221 7.80 16.87 -7.43
N MET A 222 7.04 15.79 -7.30
CA MET A 222 6.12 15.60 -6.18
C MET A 222 6.85 15.56 -4.83
N GLU A 223 8.00 14.89 -4.75
CA GLU A 223 8.84 14.89 -3.55
C GLU A 223 9.33 16.30 -3.19
N SER A 224 9.78 17.09 -4.18
CA SER A 224 10.19 18.48 -3.97
C SER A 224 9.03 19.37 -3.50
N GLU A 225 7.83 19.22 -4.05
CA GLU A 225 6.67 20.01 -3.63
C GLU A 225 6.16 19.60 -2.24
N MET A 226 6.20 18.31 -1.91
CA MET A 226 5.91 17.85 -0.53
C MET A 226 6.89 18.43 0.48
N GLN A 227 8.19 18.50 0.13
CA GLN A 227 9.19 19.11 0.99
C GLN A 227 8.92 20.60 1.19
N ARG A 228 8.64 21.35 0.11
CA ARG A 228 8.25 22.77 0.25
C ARG A 228 6.99 22.95 1.10
N ALA A 229 5.97 22.12 0.91
CA ALA A 229 4.75 22.19 1.72
C ALA A 229 5.05 22.00 3.21
N SER A 230 5.93 21.07 3.56
CA SER A 230 6.36 20.86 4.95
C SER A 230 7.13 22.07 5.52
N GLU A 231 7.97 22.72 4.71
CA GLU A 231 8.69 23.94 5.12
C GLU A 231 7.71 25.09 5.39
N TRP A 232 6.69 25.26 4.54
CA TRP A 232 5.64 26.27 4.72
C TRP A 232 4.79 25.99 5.98
N GLU A 233 4.49 24.73 6.28
CA GLU A 233 3.74 24.37 7.49
C GLU A 233 4.52 24.71 8.76
N VAL A 234 5.83 24.41 8.78
CA VAL A 234 6.72 24.80 9.88
C VAL A 234 6.76 26.32 10.03
N TYR A 235 6.90 27.04 8.92
CA TYR A 235 6.93 28.51 8.93
C TYR A 235 5.62 29.12 9.43
N ALA A 236 4.47 28.55 9.04
CA ALA A 236 3.16 29.00 9.52
C ALA A 236 3.00 28.82 11.03
N ILE A 237 3.51 27.72 11.60
CA ILE A 237 3.50 27.48 13.04
C ILE A 237 4.43 28.43 13.77
N GLU A 238 5.60 28.71 13.21
CA GLU A 238 6.54 29.68 13.77
C GLU A 238 5.92 31.09 13.81
N LEU A 239 5.24 31.50 12.73
CA LEU A 239 4.51 32.76 12.66
C LEU A 239 3.35 32.81 13.65
N ASP A 240 2.55 31.75 13.77
CA ASP A 240 1.46 31.67 14.75
C ASP A 240 2.00 31.76 16.19
N GLY A 241 3.10 31.07 16.47
CA GLY A 241 3.81 31.15 17.75
C GLY A 241 4.28 32.58 18.07
N LYS A 242 4.92 33.26 17.11
CA LYS A 242 5.34 34.66 17.24
C LYS A 242 4.14 35.60 17.45
N LEU A 243 3.05 35.41 16.71
CA LEU A 243 1.82 36.20 16.87
C LEU A 243 1.22 36.02 18.27
N GLN A 244 1.18 34.80 18.77
CA GLN A 244 0.66 34.51 20.11
C GLN A 244 1.52 35.10 21.21
N THR A 245 2.86 35.01 21.11
CA THR A 245 3.75 35.63 22.11
C THR A 245 3.61 37.14 22.12
N THR A 246 3.62 37.78 20.95
CA THR A 246 3.48 39.24 20.85
C THR A 246 2.15 39.71 21.44
N ARG A 247 1.06 38.99 21.13
CA ARG A 247 -0.27 39.30 21.66
C ARG A 247 -0.35 39.10 23.18
N ALA A 248 0.27 38.05 23.70
CA ALA A 248 0.31 37.78 25.14
C ALA A 248 1.12 38.86 25.89
N GLU A 249 2.26 39.28 25.35
CA GLU A 249 3.09 40.37 25.91
C GLU A 249 2.30 41.68 25.96
N THR A 250 1.65 42.08 24.86
CA THR A 250 0.83 43.30 24.84
C THR A 250 -0.32 43.26 25.85
N ILE A 251 -0.99 42.11 25.98
CA ILE A 251 -2.06 41.93 26.97
C ILE A 251 -1.49 41.96 28.41
N ARG A 252 -0.34 41.33 28.66
CA ARG A 252 0.32 41.35 29.96
C ARG A 252 0.68 42.77 30.37
N GLU A 253 1.31 43.56 29.49
CA GLU A 253 1.66 44.96 29.76
C GLU A 253 0.44 45.81 30.14
N LEU A 254 -0.66 45.67 29.39
CA LEU A 254 -1.92 46.37 29.68
C LEU A 254 -2.52 45.96 31.03
N VAL A 255 -2.44 44.68 31.39
CA VAL A 255 -3.04 44.17 32.63
C VAL A 255 -2.15 44.44 33.84
N GLU A 256 -0.83 44.44 33.70
CA GLU A 256 0.11 44.88 34.74
C GLU A 256 -0.12 46.35 35.12
N SER A 257 -0.39 47.21 34.13
CA SER A 257 -0.80 48.60 34.35
C SER A 257 -2.10 48.72 35.18
N ILE A 258 -3.09 47.86 34.90
CA ILE A 258 -4.39 47.82 35.61
C ILE A 258 -4.26 47.14 37.00
N ALA A 259 -3.34 46.20 37.15
CA ALA A 259 -3.10 45.48 38.40
C ALA A 259 -2.37 46.34 39.44
N GLY A 260 -1.51 47.26 39.01
CA GLY A 260 -0.92 48.27 39.88
C GLY A 260 -1.95 49.23 40.50
N SER A 261 -3.17 49.27 39.96
CA SER A 261 -4.26 50.17 40.36
C SER A 261 -5.52 49.47 40.89
N SER A 262 -5.65 48.14 40.78
CA SER A 262 -6.84 47.43 41.29
C SER A 262 -6.63 45.94 41.60
N GLN A 263 -7.37 45.45 42.60
CA GLN A 263 -7.43 44.04 42.98
C GLN A 263 -8.01 43.15 41.86
N ALA A 264 -8.87 43.72 41.00
CA ALA A 264 -9.39 43.05 39.81
C ALA A 264 -8.29 42.79 38.77
N GLY A 265 -7.36 43.73 38.58
CA GLY A 265 -6.19 43.55 37.70
C GLY A 265 -5.26 42.43 38.18
N VAL A 266 -5.05 42.30 39.49
CA VAL A 266 -4.26 41.19 40.08
C VAL A 266 -4.90 39.82 39.84
N SER A 267 -6.24 39.73 39.86
CA SER A 267 -6.98 38.50 39.53
C SER A 267 -6.89 38.16 38.03
N LEU A 268 -6.96 39.18 37.17
CA LEU A 268 -6.84 39.03 35.72
C LEU A 268 -5.44 38.57 35.31
N LEU A 269 -4.38 39.10 35.93
CA LEU A 269 -2.99 38.67 35.75
C LEU A 269 -2.80 37.18 36.05
N ARG A 270 -3.33 36.69 37.17
CA ARG A 270 -3.28 35.26 37.54
C ARG A 270 -4.03 34.38 36.55
N SER A 271 -5.12 34.88 35.98
CA SER A 271 -5.90 34.15 34.98
C SER A 271 -5.17 34.10 33.64
N LEU A 272 -4.53 35.19 33.22
CA LEU A 272 -3.66 35.24 32.05
C LEU A 272 -2.45 34.31 32.17
N GLN A 273 -1.82 34.25 33.34
CA GLN A 273 -0.72 33.34 33.61
C GLN A 273 -1.13 31.87 33.40
N ARG A 274 -2.33 31.48 33.85
CA ARG A 274 -2.86 30.12 33.63
C ARG A 274 -3.11 29.83 32.15
N VAL A 275 -3.68 30.79 31.41
CA VAL A 275 -3.93 30.64 29.98
C VAL A 275 -2.62 30.53 29.19
N GLU A 276 -1.58 31.29 29.55
CA GLU A 276 -0.25 31.15 28.95
C GLU A 276 0.37 29.76 29.21
N ASP A 277 0.23 29.24 30.42
CA ASP A 277 0.74 27.91 30.76
C ASP A 277 -0.01 26.80 29.98
N GLU A 278 -1.34 26.93 29.83
CA GLU A 278 -2.16 26.05 29.01
C GLU A 278 -1.78 26.12 27.52
N GLN A 279 -1.58 27.33 26.98
CA GLN A 279 -1.15 27.51 25.58
C GLN A 279 0.25 26.95 25.33
N LYS A 280 1.20 27.11 26.26
CA LYS A 280 2.52 26.48 26.16
C LYS A 280 2.44 24.96 26.12
N GLU A 281 1.57 24.36 26.94
CA GLU A 281 1.35 22.91 26.91
C GLU A 281 0.70 22.45 25.59
N ASP A 282 -0.27 23.19 25.07
CA ASP A 282 -0.91 22.84 23.79
C ASP A 282 0.03 23.04 22.59
N LEU A 283 0.89 24.06 22.61
CA LEU A 283 1.93 24.24 21.59
C LEU A 283 2.92 23.06 21.61
N LYS A 284 3.34 22.60 22.81
CA LYS A 284 4.17 21.40 22.95
C LYS A 284 3.48 20.16 22.39
N LYS A 285 2.18 19.96 22.68
CA LYS A 285 1.40 18.82 22.14
C LYS A 285 1.32 18.88 20.61
N ARG A 286 1.08 20.05 20.02
CA ARG A 286 1.05 20.22 18.56
C ARG A 286 2.41 19.95 17.92
N GLN A 287 3.50 20.47 18.51
CA GLN A 287 4.86 20.20 18.03
C GLN A 287 5.22 18.71 18.14
N MET A 288 4.76 18.02 19.18
CA MET A 288 4.89 16.58 19.36
C MET A 288 4.13 15.80 18.29
N GLN A 289 2.88 16.20 18.02
CA GLN A 289 2.04 15.55 17.01
C GLN A 289 2.64 15.68 15.61
N LEU A 290 3.09 16.88 15.23
CA LEU A 290 3.77 17.10 13.96
C LEU A 290 5.06 16.31 13.86
N PHE A 291 5.86 16.23 14.94
CA PHE A 291 7.05 15.38 14.95
C PHE A 291 6.69 13.90 14.72
N LEU A 292 5.65 13.40 15.39
CA LEU A 292 5.17 12.04 15.16
C LEU A 292 4.75 11.85 13.70
N GLU A 293 4.07 12.79 13.08
CA GLU A 293 3.65 12.71 11.67
C GLU A 293 4.81 12.67 10.67
N HIS A 294 5.97 13.24 11.02
CA HIS A 294 7.18 13.23 10.20
C HIS A 294 8.07 12.00 10.42
N LEU A 295 7.80 11.19 11.45
CA LEU A 295 8.51 9.92 11.63
C LEU A 295 7.98 8.88 10.61
N PRO A 296 8.84 8.02 10.06
CA PRO A 296 8.40 6.89 9.26
C PRO A 296 7.32 6.09 10.01
N SER A 297 6.21 5.74 9.35
CA SER A 297 5.08 5.02 9.98
C SER A 297 5.50 3.70 10.65
N SER A 298 6.67 3.14 10.28
CA SER A 298 7.29 1.99 10.95
C SER A 298 7.73 2.25 12.40
N ILE A 299 7.97 3.50 12.78
CA ILE A 299 8.43 3.94 14.10
C ILE A 299 7.23 4.31 14.98
N ILE A 300 6.18 4.93 14.41
CA ILE A 300 4.98 5.38 15.15
C ILE A 300 4.08 4.20 15.58
N ALA A 301 4.10 3.09 14.84
CA ALA A 301 3.09 2.02 14.97
C ALA A 301 3.61 0.66 15.47
N LYS A 302 4.91 0.51 15.80
CA LYS A 302 5.43 -0.78 16.28
C LYS A 302 5.58 -0.79 17.80
N LEU A 303 4.62 -1.42 18.47
CA LEU A 303 4.80 -1.95 19.82
C LEU A 303 5.97 -2.95 19.80
N TYR A 304 7.12 -2.58 20.38
CA TYR A 304 8.17 -3.55 20.66
C TYR A 304 7.70 -4.46 21.81
N HIS A 305 7.47 -5.76 21.59
CA HIS A 305 6.98 -6.69 22.63
C HIS A 305 5.85 -6.15 23.54
N CYS A 306 4.88 -5.41 22.98
CA CYS A 306 3.81 -4.74 23.74
C CYS A 306 4.22 -3.50 24.58
N HIS A 307 5.37 -2.87 24.28
CA HIS A 307 5.84 -1.64 24.93
C HIS A 307 5.52 -0.42 24.06
N ALA A 308 4.90 0.60 24.65
CA ALA A 308 4.68 1.87 23.96
C ALA A 308 6.00 2.67 23.90
N MET A 309 6.33 3.29 22.77
CA MET A 309 7.49 4.18 22.66
C MET A 309 7.05 5.63 22.81
N VAL A 310 7.71 6.36 23.71
CA VAL A 310 7.43 7.77 24.00
C VAL A 310 8.71 8.57 23.81
N TYR A 311 8.60 9.77 23.26
CA TYR A 311 9.74 10.66 23.00
C TYR A 311 9.62 11.92 23.85
N GLU A 312 10.66 12.25 24.60
CA GLU A 312 10.74 13.49 25.36
C GLU A 312 11.02 14.69 24.44
N PRO A 313 10.57 15.91 24.79
CA PRO A 313 10.84 17.11 23.99
C PRO A 313 12.34 17.34 23.74
N LYS A 314 13.21 17.03 24.71
CA LYS A 314 14.68 17.13 24.55
C LYS A 314 15.21 16.17 23.48
N PHE A 315 14.64 14.97 23.36
CA PHE A 315 14.97 14.03 22.29
C PHE A 315 14.64 14.62 20.92
N ILE A 316 13.48 15.25 20.80
CA ILE A 316 13.03 15.85 19.53
C ILE A 316 13.90 17.03 19.14
N THR A 317 14.19 17.93 20.08
CA THR A 317 15.04 19.09 19.82
C THR A 317 16.45 18.66 19.41
N THR A 318 17.02 17.67 20.09
CA THR A 318 18.35 17.13 19.73
C THR A 318 18.32 16.43 18.38
N TYR A 319 17.28 15.65 18.06
CA TYR A 319 17.09 15.02 16.76
C TYR A 319 17.01 16.04 15.61
N LYS A 320 16.19 17.08 15.76
CA LYS A 320 16.05 18.15 14.75
C LYS A 320 17.36 18.92 14.55
N GLY A 321 18.15 19.08 15.62
CA GLY A 321 19.48 19.70 15.54
C GLY A 321 20.55 18.83 14.86
N LEU A 322 20.28 17.56 14.56
CA LEU A 322 21.18 16.72 13.76
C LEU A 322 21.07 17.08 12.28
N GLY A 323 22.19 17.07 11.55
CA GLY A 323 22.15 17.09 10.10
C GLY A 323 21.48 15.83 9.51
N GLN A 324 21.11 15.88 8.23
CA GLN A 324 20.34 14.83 7.54
C GLN A 324 20.91 13.40 7.73
N GLN A 325 22.24 13.26 7.70
CA GLN A 325 22.92 11.97 7.95
C GLN A 325 22.69 11.46 9.39
N GLY A 326 22.71 12.35 10.38
CA GLY A 326 22.46 12.02 11.78
C GLY A 326 21.00 11.66 12.05
N GLN A 327 20.07 12.35 11.42
CA GLN A 327 18.64 12.03 11.46
C GLN A 327 18.39 10.64 10.86
N THR A 328 18.87 10.39 9.64
CA THR A 328 18.74 9.08 8.96
C THR A 328 19.33 7.93 9.78
N ALA A 329 20.50 8.15 10.40
CA ALA A 329 21.13 7.15 11.25
C ALA A 329 20.29 6.87 12.51
N THR A 330 19.70 7.92 13.10
CA THR A 330 18.82 7.81 14.27
C THR A 330 17.54 7.06 13.93
N GLU A 331 16.90 7.36 12.80
CA GLU A 331 15.72 6.63 12.32
C GLU A 331 16.02 5.14 12.12
N LYS A 332 17.18 4.80 11.52
CA LYS A 332 17.62 3.41 11.38
C LYS A 332 17.81 2.73 12.74
N ALA A 333 18.43 3.42 13.70
CA ALA A 333 18.65 2.90 15.05
C ALA A 333 17.32 2.70 15.81
N LEU A 334 16.40 3.66 15.74
CA LEU A 334 15.05 3.55 16.32
C LEU A 334 14.26 2.42 15.68
N LYS A 335 14.36 2.25 14.36
CA LYS A 335 13.73 1.13 13.66
C LYS A 335 14.28 -0.22 14.13
N LEU A 336 15.60 -0.37 14.20
CA LEU A 336 16.23 -1.58 14.73
C LEU A 336 15.81 -1.85 16.17
N PHE A 337 15.80 -0.81 17.01
CA PHE A 337 15.35 -0.89 18.39
C PHE A 337 13.88 -1.35 18.46
N SER A 338 13.00 -0.85 17.59
CA SER A 338 11.59 -1.25 17.55
C SER A 338 11.34 -2.66 17.04
N GLU A 339 12.22 -3.19 16.21
CA GLU A 339 12.06 -4.50 15.57
C GLU A 339 12.74 -5.62 16.34
N GLN A 340 13.91 -5.33 16.93
CA GLN A 340 14.83 -6.31 17.52
C GLN A 340 15.15 -6.03 18.99
N GLY A 341 14.83 -4.83 19.47
CA GLY A 341 15.00 -4.47 20.86
C GLY A 341 16.34 -3.87 21.23
N ALA A 342 16.40 -3.47 22.50
CA ALA A 342 17.61 -2.96 23.13
C ALA A 342 18.77 -3.96 23.06
N ASP A 343 18.50 -5.26 23.17
CA ASP A 343 19.53 -6.31 23.22
C ASP A 343 20.15 -6.61 21.84
N TYR A 344 19.67 -5.95 20.78
CA TYR A 344 20.21 -6.17 19.45
C TYR A 344 21.70 -5.77 19.39
N PRO A 345 22.62 -6.67 18.96
CA PRO A 345 24.06 -6.47 19.11
C PRO A 345 24.63 -5.18 18.51
N SER A 346 24.05 -4.68 17.40
CA SER A 346 24.54 -3.46 16.75
C SER A 346 24.26 -2.19 17.57
N LEU A 347 23.23 -2.22 18.42
CA LEU A 347 22.84 -1.10 19.27
C LEU A 347 23.73 -1.00 20.51
N LYS A 348 24.47 -2.05 20.89
CA LYS A 348 25.41 -2.04 22.04
C LYS A 348 24.79 -1.35 23.26
N SER A 349 23.56 -1.74 23.60
CA SER A 349 22.81 -1.08 24.67
C SER A 349 23.43 -1.38 26.03
N GLN A 350 23.56 -0.35 26.87
CA GLN A 350 24.14 -0.47 28.21
C GLN A 350 23.34 0.38 29.19
N SER A 351 23.22 -0.09 30.43
CA SER A 351 22.70 0.72 31.52
C SER A 351 23.68 1.86 31.83
N VAL A 352 23.15 3.06 32.02
CA VAL A 352 23.89 4.21 32.53
C VAL A 352 24.02 4.01 34.03
N SER A 353 25.24 3.86 34.53
CA SER A 353 25.46 3.73 35.97
C SER A 353 25.02 4.99 36.71
N ASP A 354 24.54 4.84 37.94
CA ASP A 354 23.79 5.83 38.75
C ASP A 354 24.43 7.22 38.93
N ASN A 355 25.65 7.46 38.44
CA ASN A 355 26.40 8.71 38.63
C ASN A 355 27.20 9.18 37.40
N THR A 356 26.91 8.72 36.18
CA THR A 356 27.77 9.02 35.01
C THR A 356 27.34 10.18 34.12
N ILE A 357 26.06 10.55 34.09
CA ILE A 357 25.55 11.56 33.14
C ILE A 357 24.58 12.52 33.84
N GLN A 358 24.86 13.83 33.79
CA GLN A 358 24.03 14.84 34.44
C GLN A 358 22.67 14.98 33.74
N GLY A 359 21.59 14.99 34.55
CA GLY A 359 20.23 15.27 34.08
C GLY A 359 19.48 14.08 33.45
N LEU A 360 20.04 12.87 33.49
CA LEU A 360 19.30 11.64 33.15
C LEU A 360 18.71 10.99 34.42
N PRO A 361 17.51 10.41 34.33
CA PRO A 361 16.93 9.62 35.44
C PRO A 361 17.81 8.42 35.81
N VAL A 362 17.75 8.00 37.07
CA VAL A 362 18.33 6.72 37.57
C VAL A 362 17.75 5.55 36.76
N ASP A 363 18.56 4.51 36.53
CA ASP A 363 18.23 3.34 35.69
C ASP A 363 18.00 3.64 34.19
N SER A 364 18.51 4.77 33.70
CA SER A 364 18.50 5.04 32.26
C SER A 364 19.45 4.09 31.52
N SER A 365 19.16 3.82 30.26
CA SER A 365 20.02 3.06 29.36
C SER A 365 20.38 3.91 28.15
N HIS A 366 21.48 3.56 27.49
CA HIS A 366 21.85 4.17 26.23
C HIS A 366 22.02 3.12 25.14
N SER A 367 21.66 3.47 23.91
CA SER A 367 21.91 2.67 22.72
C SER A 367 22.68 3.47 21.68
N ARG A 368 23.48 2.75 20.90
CA ARG A 368 24.32 3.28 19.83
C ARG A 368 23.51 3.60 18.59
N ILE A 369 23.60 4.84 18.12
CA ILE A 369 23.12 5.25 16.81
C ILE A 369 24.26 5.17 15.79
N THR A 370 25.39 5.81 16.09
CA THR A 370 26.64 5.76 15.29
C THR A 370 27.84 5.62 16.22
N ASP A 371 29.07 5.66 15.72
CA ASP A 371 30.24 5.71 16.60
C ASP A 371 30.22 6.94 17.53
N LYS A 372 29.65 8.05 17.06
CA LYS A 372 29.62 9.35 17.73
C LYS A 372 28.28 9.69 18.39
N LEU A 373 27.16 9.06 18.00
CA LEU A 373 25.83 9.39 18.53
C LEU A 373 25.26 8.27 19.40
N ARG A 374 24.60 8.64 20.49
CA ARG A 374 23.89 7.74 21.42
C ARG A 374 22.47 8.25 21.63
N MET A 375 21.50 7.35 21.69
CA MET A 375 20.15 7.64 22.18
C MET A 375 20.02 7.14 23.62
N PHE A 376 19.50 7.97 24.50
CA PHE A 376 19.23 7.64 25.89
C PHE A 376 17.75 7.35 26.09
N TRP A 377 17.43 6.32 26.85
CA TRP A 377 16.07 5.86 27.05
C TRP A 377 15.91 5.16 28.41
N LYS A 378 14.67 5.00 28.85
CA LYS A 378 14.33 4.30 30.10
C LYS A 378 13.13 3.39 29.89
N ASP A 379 13.14 2.22 30.53
CA ASP A 379 11.96 1.35 30.64
C ASP A 379 11.14 1.78 31.87
N GLU A 380 9.89 2.16 31.66
CA GLU A 380 8.96 2.61 32.69
C GLU A 380 7.69 1.75 32.69
N LYS A 381 7.04 1.63 33.84
CA LYS A 381 5.68 1.08 33.92
C LYS A 381 4.69 2.22 34.08
N GLN A 382 3.85 2.43 33.07
CA GLN A 382 2.75 3.41 33.11
C GLN A 382 1.41 2.67 33.03
N GLY A 383 0.61 2.74 34.09
CA GLY A 383 -0.73 2.12 34.14
C GLY A 383 -0.72 0.60 33.90
N GLY A 384 0.32 -0.11 34.36
CA GLY A 384 0.47 -1.56 34.18
C GLY A 384 1.02 -2.00 32.81
N ARG A 385 1.28 -1.06 31.89
CA ARG A 385 1.96 -1.33 30.60
C ARG A 385 3.40 -0.85 30.68
N LYS A 386 4.31 -1.62 30.08
CA LYS A 386 5.69 -1.20 29.93
C LYS A 386 5.80 -0.17 28.80
N VAL A 387 6.59 0.87 29.01
CA VAL A 387 6.75 2.02 28.12
C VAL A 387 8.24 2.33 28.02
N ILE A 388 8.75 2.43 26.80
CA ILE A 388 10.13 2.84 26.55
C ILE A 388 10.11 4.33 26.25
N ARG A 389 10.69 5.12 27.16
CA ARG A 389 10.78 6.57 27.04
C ARG A 389 12.16 6.97 26.53
N PHE A 390 12.23 7.56 25.35
CA PHE A 390 13.44 8.15 24.77
C PHE A 390 13.63 9.57 25.29
N LEU A 391 14.77 9.83 25.91
CA LEU A 391 15.03 11.04 26.70
C LEU A 391 15.77 12.12 25.90
N VAL A 392 16.89 11.75 25.27
CA VAL A 392 17.77 12.69 24.54
C VAL A 392 18.70 11.94 23.58
N ILE A 393 19.19 12.62 22.55
CA ILE A 393 20.30 12.15 21.71
C ILE A 393 21.56 12.92 22.12
N GLY A 394 22.62 12.20 22.47
CA GLY A 394 23.91 12.79 22.82
C GLY A 394 25.01 12.47 21.81
N LYS A 395 25.94 13.41 21.63
CA LYS A 395 27.15 13.23 20.83
C LYS A 395 28.38 13.01 21.72
N LYS A 396 29.06 11.87 21.55
CA LYS A 396 30.25 11.49 22.33
C LYS A 396 31.24 12.66 22.39
N GLY A 397 31.59 13.08 23.60
CA GLY A 397 32.47 14.22 23.88
C GLY A 397 31.76 15.50 24.31
N GLU A 398 30.41 15.51 24.35
CA GLU A 398 29.67 16.61 24.97
C GLU A 398 29.89 16.65 26.48
N SER A 399 30.08 17.85 27.02
CA SER A 399 30.44 18.08 28.43
C SER A 399 29.42 17.55 29.42
N TRP A 400 28.14 17.54 29.07
CA TRP A 400 27.05 17.02 29.92
C TRP A 400 27.03 15.48 30.01
N MET A 401 27.74 14.78 29.11
CA MET A 401 27.93 13.32 29.14
C MET A 401 29.18 12.87 29.87
N THR A 402 30.00 13.81 30.34
CA THR A 402 31.12 13.58 31.23
C THR A 402 30.82 14.23 32.57
N LYS A 403 31.38 13.70 33.67
CA LYS A 403 31.25 14.31 35.00
C LYS A 403 31.57 15.81 34.92
N SER A 404 30.72 16.67 35.48
CA SER A 404 31.25 17.92 36.02
C SER A 404 32.07 17.53 37.25
N GLU A 405 33.38 17.68 37.19
CA GLU A 405 34.18 17.73 38.41
C GLU A 405 33.78 19.02 39.14
N ALA A 406 33.10 18.86 40.26
CA ALA A 406 32.92 19.87 41.29
C ALA A 406 33.18 19.20 42.63
#